data_AF-A0A2V1NEE6-F1
#
_entry.id   AF-A0A2V1NEE6-F1
#
_cell.length_a   1.000
_cell.length_b   1.000
_cell.length_c   1.000
_cell.angle_alpha   90.00
_cell.angle_beta   90.00
_cell.angle_gamma   90.00
#
_symmetry.space_group_name_H-M   'P 1'
#
loop_
_entity.id
_entity.type
_entity.pdbx_description
1 polymer ?
#
loop_
_entity_poly.entity_id
_entity_poly.type
_entity_poly.pdbx_seq_one_letter_code
_entity_poly.pdbx_strand_id
1 'polypeptide(L)'
;MSWDEWEQLKSAAAERTTHMQLNQYPSDAAGSGTLVSDRPVWTKAGQEVGAFREDIAKALGHLSDGQDGLGTDAGCLTAGAQKEVHDSWARYVKDVGGRCGKLAALLGKAGGDLSQTDDGVLVDIQNLRTAYADTPAVGGKG
;
A
#
# COMPACT_ATOMS: atom_id res chain seq x y z
N MET A 1 -17.62 14.01 49.99
CA MET A 1 -17.45 13.72 48.56
C MET A 1 -17.81 12.25 48.36
N SER A 2 -18.66 11.99 47.40
CA SER A 2 -20.08 11.75 47.67
C SER A 2 -20.46 10.48 46.94
N TRP A 3 -20.35 9.37 47.64
CA TRP A 3 -20.76 8.06 47.15
C TRP A 3 -22.25 8.09 46.73
N ASP A 4 -23.06 8.88 47.45
CA ASP A 4 -24.46 9.15 47.15
C ASP A 4 -24.66 9.94 45.84
N GLU A 5 -23.75 10.86 45.50
CA GLU A 5 -23.79 11.55 44.20
C GLU A 5 -23.42 10.59 43.07
N TRP A 6 -22.56 9.60 43.34
CA TRP A 6 -22.20 8.57 42.37
C TRP A 6 -23.34 7.60 42.10
N GLU A 7 -24.12 7.23 43.12
CA GLU A 7 -25.35 6.43 42.95
C GLU A 7 -26.48 7.20 42.28
N GLN A 8 -26.63 8.49 42.58
CA GLN A 8 -27.58 9.35 41.86
C GLN A 8 -27.20 9.50 40.39
N LEU A 9 -25.91 9.61 40.06
CA LEU A 9 -25.47 9.70 38.68
C LEU A 9 -25.70 8.39 37.91
N LYS A 10 -25.50 7.23 38.56
CA LYS A 10 -25.82 5.91 38.00
C LYS A 10 -27.30 5.71 37.76
N SER A 11 -28.15 6.05 38.73
CA SER A 11 -29.61 5.93 38.60
C SER A 11 -30.15 6.89 37.53
N ALA A 12 -29.68 8.14 37.50
CA ALA A 12 -30.04 9.09 36.46
C ALA A 12 -29.57 8.65 35.05
N ALA A 13 -28.42 7.98 34.95
CA ALA A 13 -27.95 7.37 33.71
C ALA A 13 -28.82 6.17 33.30
N ALA A 14 -29.20 5.31 34.25
CA ALA A 14 -30.08 4.16 34.04
C ALA A 14 -31.49 4.59 33.58
N GLU A 15 -32.01 5.69 34.14
CA GLU A 15 -33.27 6.29 33.72
C GLU A 15 -33.17 6.91 32.31
N ARG A 16 -32.06 7.58 31.99
CA ARG A 16 -31.77 8.08 30.62
C ARG A 16 -31.57 6.97 29.59
N THR A 17 -31.14 5.76 29.99
CA THR A 17 -30.99 4.62 29.08
C THR A 17 -32.31 3.99 28.61
N THR A 18 -33.47 4.36 29.18
CA THR A 18 -34.76 3.92 28.62
C THR A 18 -35.07 4.56 27.25
N HIS A 19 -34.39 5.66 26.88
CA HIS A 19 -34.55 6.32 25.58
C HIS A 19 -33.27 6.52 24.77
N MET A 20 -32.10 6.15 25.29
CA MET A 20 -30.88 6.09 24.47
C MET A 20 -30.77 4.73 23.77
N GLN A 21 -31.44 4.60 22.63
CA GLN A 21 -31.25 3.51 21.68
C GLN A 21 -29.90 3.64 20.95
N LEU A 22 -28.80 3.53 21.68
CA LEU A 22 -27.47 3.58 21.09
C LEU A 22 -27.05 2.26 20.40
N ASN A 23 -27.91 1.23 20.38
CA ASN A 23 -27.65 -0.07 19.75
C ASN A 23 -28.93 -0.86 19.37
N GLN A 24 -30.02 -0.22 18.94
CA GLN A 24 -31.21 -0.95 18.46
C GLN A 24 -31.56 -0.56 17.03
N TYR A 25 -30.97 -1.31 16.10
CA TYR A 25 -31.46 -1.45 14.73
C TYR A 25 -32.64 -2.45 14.72
N PRO A 26 -33.70 -2.26 13.89
CA PRO A 26 -34.84 -3.18 13.87
C PRO A 26 -34.39 -4.62 13.58
N SER A 27 -34.74 -5.55 14.45
CA SER A 27 -34.34 -6.98 14.38
C SER A 27 -34.85 -7.70 13.14
N ASP A 28 -35.77 -7.10 12.38
CA ASP A 28 -36.45 -7.75 11.26
C ASP A 28 -35.88 -7.32 9.89
N ALA A 29 -34.87 -6.44 9.90
CA ALA A 29 -34.05 -6.12 8.74
C ALA A 29 -32.55 -6.35 9.01
N ALA A 30 -32.22 -7.08 10.08
CA ALA A 30 -30.88 -7.54 10.37
C ALA A 30 -30.49 -8.63 9.37
N GLY A 31 -30.21 -8.21 8.12
CA GLY A 31 -29.36 -8.99 7.26
C GLY A 31 -28.13 -9.36 8.07
N SER A 32 -27.76 -10.64 8.05
CA SER A 32 -26.49 -11.12 8.57
C SER A 32 -25.34 -10.50 7.76
N GLY A 33 -25.16 -9.19 7.90
CA GLY A 33 -24.01 -8.48 7.40
C GLY A 33 -22.84 -8.93 8.23
N THR A 34 -22.25 -10.07 7.86
CA THR A 34 -20.85 -10.33 8.17
C THR A 34 -20.13 -9.03 7.90
N LEU A 35 -19.41 -8.49 8.89
CA LEU A 35 -18.40 -7.48 8.60
C LEU A 35 -17.39 -8.22 7.71
N VAL A 36 -17.63 -8.20 6.40
CA VAL A 36 -16.72 -8.76 5.42
C VAL A 36 -15.58 -7.77 5.39
N SER A 37 -14.64 -7.95 6.31
CA SER A 37 -13.39 -7.24 6.24
C SER A 37 -12.75 -7.68 4.93
N ASP A 38 -12.44 -6.74 4.03
CA ASP A 38 -11.74 -7.00 2.77
C ASP A 38 -10.29 -7.50 2.98
N ARG A 39 -9.94 -7.95 4.19
CA ARG A 39 -8.65 -8.51 4.56
C ARG A 39 -8.11 -9.53 3.56
N PRO A 40 -8.89 -10.53 3.09
CA PRO A 40 -8.38 -11.47 2.10
C PRO A 40 -8.08 -10.78 0.77
N VAL A 41 -8.86 -9.76 0.39
CA VAL A 41 -8.67 -8.97 -0.83
C VAL A 41 -7.39 -8.15 -0.74
N TRP A 42 -7.17 -7.42 0.36
CA TRP A 42 -5.96 -6.64 0.61
C TRP A 42 -4.72 -7.52 0.68
N THR A 43 -4.79 -8.64 1.40
CA THR A 43 -3.70 -9.61 1.50
C THR A 43 -3.35 -10.17 0.11
N LYS A 44 -4.36 -10.57 -0.67
CA LYS A 44 -4.17 -11.09 -2.02
C LYS A 44 -3.58 -10.03 -2.96
N ALA A 45 -4.08 -8.80 -2.91
CA ALA A 45 -3.52 -7.70 -3.69
C ALA A 45 -2.03 -7.47 -3.34
N GLY A 46 -1.67 -7.53 -2.06
CA GLY A 46 -0.28 -7.46 -1.62
C GLY A 46 0.58 -8.58 -2.19
N GLN A 47 0.07 -9.82 -2.20
CA GLN A 47 0.76 -10.97 -2.79
C GLN A 47 0.97 -10.82 -4.30
N GLU A 48 -0.07 -10.41 -5.03
CA GLU A 48 0.00 -10.22 -6.49
C GLU A 48 0.97 -9.10 -6.88
N VAL A 49 0.97 -7.97 -6.16
CA VAL A 49 1.95 -6.90 -6.36
C VAL A 49 3.37 -7.37 -6.01
N GLY A 50 3.50 -8.21 -4.97
CA GLY A 50 4.77 -8.84 -4.61
C GLY A 50 5.32 -9.75 -5.69
N ALA A 51 4.47 -10.61 -6.28
CA ALA A 51 4.85 -11.46 -7.41
C ALA A 51 5.26 -10.64 -8.65
N PHE A 52 4.52 -9.56 -8.96
CA PHE A 52 4.89 -8.66 -10.05
C PHE A 52 6.26 -8.00 -9.84
N ARG A 53 6.61 -7.65 -8.59
CA ARG A 53 7.97 -7.17 -8.26
C ARG A 53 9.05 -8.20 -8.59
N GLU A 54 8.79 -9.50 -8.40
CA GLU A 54 9.75 -10.54 -8.75
C GLU A 54 9.96 -10.62 -10.26
N ASP A 55 8.90 -10.46 -11.05
CA ASP A 55 9.01 -10.40 -12.51
C ASP A 55 9.76 -9.15 -12.99
N ILE A 56 9.56 -8.00 -12.33
CA ILE A 56 10.38 -6.80 -12.54
C ILE A 56 11.86 -7.09 -12.26
N ALA A 57 12.17 -7.80 -11.17
CA ALA A 57 13.55 -8.13 -10.83
C ALA A 57 14.20 -9.04 -11.88
N LYS A 58 13.46 -10.00 -12.44
CA LYS A 58 13.92 -10.83 -13.57
C LYS A 58 14.17 -9.97 -14.82
N ALA A 59 13.25 -9.05 -15.14
CA ALA A 59 13.41 -8.15 -16.28
C ALA A 59 14.63 -7.23 -16.13
N LEU A 60 14.91 -6.73 -14.92
CA LEU A 60 16.12 -5.96 -14.61
C LEU A 60 17.40 -6.81 -14.78
N GLY A 61 17.33 -8.10 -14.41
CA GLY A 61 18.39 -9.07 -14.69
C GLY A 61 18.66 -9.18 -16.19
N HIS A 62 17.64 -9.49 -17.00
CA HIS A 62 17.79 -9.59 -18.45
C HIS A 62 18.28 -8.29 -19.12
N LEU A 63 17.89 -7.13 -18.60
CA LEU A 63 18.40 -5.84 -19.07
C LEU A 63 19.90 -5.71 -18.82
N SER A 64 20.36 -6.14 -17.64
CA SER A 64 21.77 -6.14 -17.26
C SER A 64 22.57 -7.15 -18.09
N ASP A 65 22.05 -8.37 -18.24
CA ASP A 65 22.67 -9.42 -19.07
C ASP A 65 22.79 -8.99 -20.54
N GLY A 66 21.84 -8.19 -21.03
CA GLY A 66 21.87 -7.61 -22.37
C GLY A 66 23.03 -6.63 -22.61
N GLN A 67 23.67 -6.12 -21.55
CA GLN A 67 24.87 -5.29 -21.66
C GLN A 67 26.17 -6.10 -21.64
N ASP A 68 26.12 -7.39 -21.33
CA ASP A 68 27.32 -8.20 -21.24
C ASP A 68 28.05 -8.26 -22.60
N GLY A 69 29.36 -8.05 -22.57
CA GLY A 69 30.20 -8.04 -23.77
C GLY A 69 30.26 -6.70 -24.51
N LEU A 70 29.45 -5.70 -24.12
CA LEU A 70 29.68 -4.31 -24.54
C LEU A 70 30.87 -3.77 -23.73
N GLY A 71 32.04 -3.70 -24.38
CA GLY A 71 33.25 -3.14 -23.79
C GLY A 71 33.12 -1.64 -23.48
N THR A 72 34.24 -1.00 -23.11
CA THR A 72 34.26 0.46 -22.93
C THR A 72 33.86 1.18 -24.21
N ASP A 73 33.15 2.30 -24.07
CA ASP A 73 32.65 3.15 -25.17
C ASP A 73 33.74 3.61 -26.15
N ALA A 74 35.02 3.65 -25.76
CA ALA A 74 36.17 3.88 -26.63
C ALA A 74 36.03 5.09 -27.60
N GLY A 75 35.25 6.10 -27.21
CA GLY A 75 34.95 7.28 -28.03
C GLY A 75 33.84 7.10 -29.07
N CYS A 76 33.18 5.93 -29.11
CA CYS A 76 32.02 5.66 -29.94
C CYS A 76 30.76 6.30 -29.32
N LEU A 77 30.31 7.41 -29.92
CA LEU A 77 29.15 8.17 -29.46
C LEU A 77 27.87 7.33 -29.33
N THR A 78 27.67 6.36 -30.23
CA THR A 78 26.50 5.48 -30.18
C THR A 78 26.56 4.49 -29.02
N ALA A 79 27.75 4.01 -28.66
CA ALA A 79 27.94 3.15 -27.47
C ALA A 79 27.73 3.95 -26.17
N GLY A 80 28.20 5.19 -26.11
CA GLY A 80 27.93 6.10 -25.00
C GLY A 80 26.44 6.37 -24.80
N ALA A 81 25.74 6.76 -25.88
CA ALA A 81 24.30 7.02 -25.83
C ALA A 81 23.49 5.75 -25.47
N GLN A 82 23.90 4.58 -25.97
CA GLN A 82 23.28 3.30 -25.62
C GLN A 82 23.40 3.02 -24.11
N LYS A 83 24.57 3.25 -23.52
CA LYS A 83 24.82 3.07 -22.09
C LYS A 83 23.97 4.02 -21.24
N GLU A 84 23.85 5.29 -21.64
CA GLU A 84 23.02 6.27 -20.93
C GLU A 84 21.53 5.85 -20.92
N VAL A 85 21.03 5.38 -22.06
CA VAL A 85 19.66 4.84 -22.15
C VAL A 85 19.49 3.60 -21.29
N HIS A 86 20.44 2.66 -21.33
CA HIS A 86 20.45 1.48 -20.47
C HIS A 86 20.38 1.87 -18.99
N ASP A 87 21.26 2.76 -18.53
CA ASP A 87 21.34 3.16 -17.13
C ASP A 87 20.07 3.89 -16.67
N SER A 88 19.46 4.69 -17.55
CA SER A 88 18.16 5.33 -17.31
C SER A 88 17.05 4.29 -17.11
N TRP A 89 16.97 3.28 -17.99
CA TRP A 89 15.98 2.21 -17.88
C TRP A 89 16.21 1.32 -16.66
N ALA A 90 17.47 0.94 -16.38
CA ALA A 90 17.81 0.14 -15.21
C ALA A 90 17.41 0.84 -13.91
N ARG A 91 17.65 2.15 -13.81
CA ARG A 91 17.19 2.96 -12.67
C ARG A 91 15.67 2.96 -12.58
N TYR A 92 14.98 3.30 -13.66
CA TYR A 92 13.52 3.36 -13.70
C TYR A 92 12.87 2.03 -13.27
N VAL A 93 13.28 0.91 -13.85
CA VAL A 93 12.72 -0.42 -13.56
C VAL A 93 13.00 -0.81 -12.10
N LYS A 94 14.18 -0.49 -11.57
CA LYS A 94 14.52 -0.71 -10.16
C LYS A 94 13.59 0.09 -9.23
N ASP A 95 13.32 1.35 -9.56
CA ASP A 95 12.47 2.21 -8.74
C ASP A 95 11.00 1.74 -8.77
N VAL A 96 10.49 1.33 -9.93
CA VAL A 96 9.16 0.68 -10.05
C VAL A 96 9.09 -0.58 -9.18
N GLY A 97 10.11 -1.45 -9.23
CA GLY A 97 10.17 -2.64 -8.38
C GLY A 97 10.20 -2.31 -6.89
N GLY A 98 10.92 -1.24 -6.50
CA GLY A 98 10.93 -0.72 -5.13
C GLY A 98 9.55 -0.22 -4.68
N ARG A 99 8.83 0.51 -5.55
CA ARG A 99 7.47 0.98 -5.30
C ARG A 99 6.49 -0.19 -5.11
N CYS A 100 6.55 -1.19 -5.98
CA CYS A 100 5.76 -2.41 -5.84
C CYS A 100 6.03 -3.12 -4.51
N GLY A 101 7.30 -3.24 -4.09
CA GLY A 101 7.65 -3.85 -2.81
C GLY A 101 7.04 -3.13 -1.60
N LYS A 102 7.10 -1.80 -1.57
CA LYS A 102 6.47 -1.01 -0.50
C LYS A 102 4.95 -1.10 -0.54
N LEU A 103 4.34 -1.06 -1.72
CA LEU A 103 2.90 -1.21 -1.88
C LEU A 103 2.43 -2.60 -1.41
N ALA A 104 3.12 -3.67 -1.79
CA ALA A 104 2.82 -5.02 -1.35
C ALA A 104 2.80 -5.15 0.18
N ALA A 105 3.79 -4.55 0.85
CA ALA A 105 3.87 -4.53 2.31
C ALA A 105 2.71 -3.74 2.95
N LEU A 106 2.32 -2.60 2.38
CA LEU A 106 1.18 -1.81 2.87
C LEU A 106 -0.15 -2.57 2.73
N LEU A 107 -0.39 -3.17 1.56
CA LEU A 107 -1.60 -3.97 1.30
C LEU A 107 -1.67 -5.19 2.22
N GLY A 108 -0.52 -5.85 2.47
CA GLY A 108 -0.43 -6.94 3.44
C GLY A 108 -0.75 -6.51 4.87
N LYS A 109 -0.29 -5.33 5.30
CA LYS A 109 -0.61 -4.76 6.62
C LYS A 109 -2.09 -4.39 6.75
N ALA A 110 -2.65 -3.73 5.75
CA ALA A 110 -4.09 -3.41 5.70
C ALA A 110 -4.95 -4.69 5.77
N GLY A 111 -4.48 -5.80 5.21
CA GLY A 111 -5.14 -7.11 5.30
C GLY A 111 -4.93 -7.85 6.63
N GLY A 112 -3.82 -7.64 7.32
CA GLY A 112 -3.49 -8.33 8.58
C GLY A 112 -4.01 -7.60 9.83
N ASP A 113 -3.90 -6.29 9.86
CA ASP A 113 -4.14 -5.47 11.04
C ASP A 113 -5.51 -4.80 10.96
N LEU A 114 -6.48 -5.22 11.79
CA LEU A 114 -7.77 -4.53 11.92
C LEU A 114 -7.64 -3.12 12.54
N SER A 115 -6.43 -2.75 12.99
CA SER A 115 -6.13 -1.50 13.69
C SER A 115 -5.76 -0.36 12.76
N GLN A 116 -5.48 -0.61 11.47
CA GLN A 116 -5.32 0.46 10.50
C GLN A 116 -6.71 0.94 10.03
N THR A 117 -6.94 2.25 10.17
CA THR A 117 -8.10 2.90 9.56
C THR A 117 -7.87 3.11 8.07
N ASP A 118 -8.95 3.20 7.28
CA ASP A 118 -8.86 3.51 5.86
C ASP A 118 -8.10 4.83 5.60
N ASP A 119 -8.28 5.84 6.46
CA ASP A 119 -7.54 7.10 6.40
C ASP A 119 -6.03 6.89 6.60
N GLY A 120 -5.62 6.01 7.50
CA GLY A 120 -4.21 5.67 7.72
C GLY A 120 -3.60 4.99 6.50
N VAL A 121 -4.32 4.02 5.92
CA VAL A 121 -3.91 3.35 4.69
C VAL A 121 -3.80 4.36 3.53
N LEU A 122 -4.74 5.30 3.43
CA LEU A 122 -4.71 6.35 2.41
C LEU A 122 -3.47 7.25 2.55
N VAL A 123 -3.15 7.68 3.77
CA VAL A 123 -1.94 8.48 4.05
C VAL A 123 -0.68 7.72 3.64
N ASP A 124 -0.58 6.44 3.97
CA ASP A 124 0.58 5.62 3.59
C ASP A 124 0.73 5.48 2.07
N ILE A 125 -0.39 5.30 1.34
CA ILE A 125 -0.40 5.27 -0.13
C ILE A 125 0.01 6.63 -0.72
N GLN A 126 -0.44 7.74 -0.14
CA GLN A 126 -0.05 9.09 -0.56
C GLN A 126 1.44 9.34 -0.33
N ASN A 127 1.98 8.93 0.81
CA ASN A 127 3.41 9.00 1.11
C ASN A 127 4.23 8.19 0.10
N LEU A 128 3.75 6.99 -0.27
CA LEU A 128 4.38 6.19 -1.31
C LEU A 128 4.37 6.89 -2.67
N ARG A 129 3.25 7.53 -3.05
CA ARG A 129 3.16 8.29 -4.30
C ARG A 129 4.18 9.44 -4.32
N THR A 130 4.32 10.16 -3.22
CA THR A 130 5.29 11.26 -3.08
C THR A 130 6.72 10.76 -3.18
N ALA A 131 7.04 9.63 -2.52
CA ALA A 131 8.38 9.05 -2.50
C ALA A 131 8.88 8.54 -3.87
N TYR A 132 7.98 8.32 -4.83
CA TYR A 132 8.30 7.87 -6.20
C TYR A 132 7.76 8.86 -7.25
N ALA A 133 7.65 10.15 -6.90
CA ALA A 133 7.21 11.18 -7.83
C ALA A 133 8.20 11.38 -9.00
N ASP A 134 9.46 11.02 -8.80
CA ASP A 134 10.56 11.05 -9.75
C ASP A 134 10.64 9.83 -10.67
N THR A 135 9.69 8.89 -10.53
CA THR A 135 9.54 7.70 -11.38
C THR A 135 8.36 7.91 -12.35
N PRO A 136 8.45 8.82 -13.34
CA PRO A 136 7.37 9.05 -14.30
C PRO A 136 7.12 7.80 -15.13
N ALA A 137 5.92 7.60 -15.68
CA ALA A 137 5.58 6.41 -16.47
C ALA A 137 6.43 6.18 -17.76
N VAL A 138 7.43 7.03 -18.02
CA VAL A 138 8.36 6.96 -19.15
C VAL A 138 9.78 6.77 -18.62
N GLY A 139 10.35 5.59 -18.87
CA GLY A 139 11.79 5.35 -18.73
C GLY A 139 12.57 5.86 -19.95
N GLY A 140 13.87 6.09 -19.81
CA GLY A 140 14.76 6.30 -20.98
C GLY A 140 14.74 7.70 -21.58
N LYS A 141 14.80 8.77 -20.77
CA LYS A 141 15.23 10.08 -21.29
C LYS A 141 16.75 10.05 -21.43
N GLY A 142 17.21 9.66 -22.62
CA GLY A 142 18.58 9.93 -23.08
C GLY A 142 18.79 11.42 -23.30
#